data_AF-A0A7J0DTT9-F1
#
_entry.id   AF-A0A7J0DTT9-F1
#
_cell.length_a   1.000
_cell.length_b   1.000
_cell.length_c   1.000
_cell.angle_alpha   90.00
_cell.angle_beta   90.00
_cell.angle_gamma   90.00
#
_symmetry.space_group_name_H-M   'P 1'
#
loop_
_entity.id
_entity.type
_entity.pdbx_description
1 polymer ?
#
loop_
_entity_poly.entity_id
_entity_poly.type
_entity_poly.pdbx_seq_one_letter_code
_entity_poly.pdbx_strand_id
1 'polypeptide(L)'
;MAAVFGLYSSSYGGDQLQFDIVSFARPEDSTGYFVESDLMSSFDTSTEKEAPRLAYLISGTKGDSQRMMRTLQAVYHPRNQYILHMDLEAPPRERLNLSLSVKKDPDISASDYPLMTQDDLLHIFSNLSRNLNFIEAYTAPWNQRAKPVVIDPALYLSKKSDIAITTQRRSLPTSFKLFTGSAWVVLSRSFVEYCIWGWDNLPRTILMYYTNFISSPEGYFHTVICNTEEFRHTAIGHDLHYIAWDNPPKQHPLALTIKDFDRMVNSSAPFARKFAKDDPVLDKIDKEILGRTSRFAPGAWCVGSSDGGADPCSVRGNDSVFRPGPGAKRLQVLMDELLAEYRNKQCSA
;
A
#
# COMPACT_ATOMS: atom_id res chain seq x y z
N MET A 1 -8.72 -6.96 -4.36
CA MET A 1 -7.96 -5.71 -4.50
C MET A 1 -7.36 -5.40 -3.14
N ALA A 2 -6.05 -5.21 -3.03
CA ALA A 2 -5.37 -4.76 -1.82
C ALA A 2 -4.17 -3.92 -2.31
N ALA A 3 -4.01 -2.72 -1.77
CA ALA A 3 -2.86 -1.87 -2.01
C ALA A 3 -2.08 -1.70 -0.71
N VAL A 4 -0.86 -2.23 -0.71
CA VAL A 4 0.13 -2.08 0.34
C VAL A 4 1.09 -0.99 -0.11
N PHE A 5 1.31 -0.01 0.76
CA PHE A 5 2.26 1.07 0.52
C PHE A 5 3.56 0.82 1.29
N GLY A 6 4.71 1.15 0.69
CA GLY A 6 6.02 1.16 1.33
C GLY A 6 6.80 2.44 1.01
N LEU A 7 7.59 2.98 1.94
CA LEU A 7 8.38 4.21 1.76
C LEU A 7 9.88 3.92 1.57
N TYR A 8 10.50 4.21 0.42
CA TYR A 8 11.91 3.84 0.13
C TYR A 8 12.88 5.05 0.13
N SER A 9 14.15 4.81 0.47
CA SER A 9 15.32 5.69 0.20
C SER A 9 16.47 4.83 -0.32
N SER A 10 17.23 5.35 -1.29
CA SER A 10 18.28 4.65 -2.05
C SER A 10 19.66 5.18 -1.67
N SER A 11 20.64 4.28 -1.52
CA SER A 11 22.06 4.62 -1.54
C SER A 11 22.78 3.76 -2.58
N TYR A 12 23.40 4.42 -3.56
CA TYR A 12 24.35 3.96 -4.61
C TYR A 12 23.85 2.84 -5.58
N GLY A 13 24.08 2.89 -6.90
CA GLY A 13 25.29 3.28 -7.64
C GLY A 13 25.92 1.99 -8.17
N GLY A 14 25.76 1.70 -9.47
CA GLY A 14 25.91 0.35 -10.03
C GLY A 14 27.33 -0.21 -10.08
N ASP A 15 27.42 -1.54 -10.15
CA ASP A 15 28.18 -2.26 -11.19
C ASP A 15 27.86 -3.77 -11.17
N GLN A 16 28.14 -4.42 -12.30
CA GLN A 16 27.85 -5.81 -12.64
C GLN A 16 28.39 -6.83 -11.62
N LEU A 17 27.60 -7.86 -11.29
CA LEU A 17 28.10 -9.04 -10.58
C LEU A 17 27.89 -10.31 -11.40
N GLN A 18 29.04 -10.87 -11.76
CA GLN A 18 29.31 -12.17 -12.34
C GLN A 18 29.04 -13.26 -11.27
N PHE A 19 28.33 -14.32 -11.63
CA PHE A 19 28.04 -15.45 -10.73
C PHE A 19 29.26 -16.35 -10.61
N ASP A 20 29.93 -16.35 -9.44
CA ASP A 20 30.85 -17.41 -9.05
C ASP A 20 30.25 -18.28 -7.95
N ILE A 21 30.29 -19.59 -8.21
CA ILE A 21 29.81 -20.68 -7.38
C ILE A 21 30.74 -20.84 -6.18
N VAL A 22 30.23 -20.67 -4.95
CA VAL A 22 31.01 -20.92 -3.73
C VAL A 22 30.76 -22.34 -3.20
N SER A 23 31.83 -23.13 -3.21
CA SER A 23 31.95 -24.45 -2.60
C SER A 23 32.07 -24.35 -1.08
N PHE A 24 31.42 -25.27 -0.35
CA PHE A 24 31.45 -25.34 1.10
C PHE A 24 32.78 -25.93 1.61
N ALA A 25 33.59 -25.12 2.28
CA ALA A 25 34.69 -25.57 3.13
C ALA A 25 34.49 -25.13 4.60
N ARG A 26 35.04 -25.93 5.52
CA ARG A 26 34.83 -25.96 6.99
C ARG A 26 35.51 -24.79 7.75
N PRO A 27 35.16 -24.58 9.04
CA PRO A 27 35.16 -23.27 9.70
C PRO A 27 36.37 -23.04 10.61
N GLU A 28 37.12 -21.96 10.39
CA GLU A 28 37.90 -21.27 11.44
C GLU A 28 37.89 -19.75 11.13
N ASP A 29 37.82 -18.94 12.18
CA ASP A 29 37.74 -17.47 12.25
C ASP A 29 36.42 -16.78 11.86
N SER A 30 35.44 -16.84 12.77
CA SER A 30 34.29 -15.94 12.79
C SER A 30 34.65 -14.61 13.48
N THR A 31 35.08 -13.62 12.72
CA THR A 31 34.97 -12.21 13.14
C THR A 31 34.39 -11.36 12.01
N GLY A 32 33.22 -10.75 12.28
CA GLY A 32 32.84 -9.49 11.65
C GLY A 32 32.24 -9.53 10.23
N TYR A 33 31.15 -10.27 10.03
CA TYR A 33 30.15 -9.90 9.00
C TYR A 33 28.78 -9.83 9.67
N PHE A 34 28.58 -8.82 10.51
CA PHE A 34 27.29 -8.55 11.13
C PHE A 34 26.84 -7.16 10.66
N VAL A 35 25.72 -7.12 9.93
CA VAL A 35 25.14 -5.92 9.28
C VAL A 35 24.57 -4.91 10.31
N GLU A 36 24.79 -5.15 11.61
CA GLU A 36 24.33 -4.28 12.70
C GLU A 36 24.92 -2.88 12.63
N SER A 37 26.20 -2.74 12.25
CA SER A 37 26.84 -1.43 12.18
C SER A 37 26.25 -0.54 11.07
N ASP A 38 25.85 -1.14 9.94
CA ASP A 38 25.21 -0.43 8.84
C ASP A 38 23.74 -0.11 9.15
N LEU A 39 23.08 -0.95 9.96
CA LEU A 39 21.73 -0.68 10.48
C LEU A 39 21.76 0.46 11.50
N MET A 40 22.73 0.49 12.42
CA MET A 40 22.88 1.52 13.44
C MET A 40 23.31 2.87 12.87
N SER A 41 24.15 2.91 11.83
CA SER A 41 24.59 4.18 11.20
C SER A 41 23.49 4.88 10.41
N SER A 42 22.39 4.19 10.10
CA SER A 42 21.23 4.77 9.39
C SER A 42 20.34 5.65 10.28
N PHE A 43 20.59 5.68 11.59
CA PHE A 43 19.77 6.40 12.56
C PHE A 43 20.24 7.83 12.88
N ASP A 44 21.40 8.26 12.38
CA ASP A 44 21.96 9.55 12.77
C ASP A 44 22.68 10.27 11.62
N THR A 45 21.90 10.85 10.71
CA THR A 45 22.35 12.03 9.94
C THR A 45 21.18 12.96 9.65
N SER A 46 21.33 14.22 10.10
CA SER A 46 20.50 15.37 9.72
C SER A 46 20.81 15.81 8.28
N THR A 47 20.61 14.91 7.32
CA THR A 47 20.65 15.21 5.89
C THR A 47 19.39 15.99 5.49
N GLU A 48 19.53 16.94 4.56
CA GLU A 48 18.39 17.57 3.89
C GLU A 48 17.38 16.47 3.54
N LYS A 49 16.16 16.54 4.11
CA LYS A 49 15.19 15.45 4.02
C LYS A 49 14.90 15.14 2.57
N GLU A 50 15.52 14.08 2.05
CA GLU A 50 15.24 13.58 0.71
C GLU A 50 13.73 13.35 0.59
N ALA A 51 13.15 13.83 -0.51
CA ALA A 51 11.73 13.67 -0.76
C ALA A 51 11.32 12.18 -0.67
N PRO A 52 10.16 11.83 -0.11
CA PRO A 52 9.77 10.44 0.05
C PRO A 52 9.61 9.77 -1.32
N ARG A 53 9.72 8.44 -1.35
CA ARG A 53 9.31 7.61 -2.48
C ARG A 53 8.22 6.69 -2.01
N LEU A 54 7.09 6.67 -2.72
CA LEU A 54 5.99 5.76 -2.42
C LEU A 54 6.12 4.50 -3.29
N ALA A 55 5.89 3.34 -2.71
CA ALA A 55 5.72 2.08 -3.42
C ALA A 55 4.25 1.70 -3.37
N TYR A 56 3.67 1.33 -4.51
CA TYR A 56 2.27 0.92 -4.63
C TYR A 56 2.17 -0.53 -5.08
N LEU A 57 1.44 -1.36 -4.34
CA LEU A 57 0.91 -2.61 -4.86
C LEU A 57 -0.48 -2.36 -5.46
N ILE A 58 -0.65 -2.48 -6.77
CA ILE A 58 -1.95 -2.43 -7.41
C ILE A 58 -2.30 -3.86 -7.81
N SER A 59 -3.33 -4.41 -7.19
CA SER A 59 -3.80 -5.76 -7.52
C SER A 59 -5.05 -5.70 -8.40
N GLY A 60 -5.33 -6.78 -9.15
CA GLY A 60 -6.55 -6.95 -9.95
C GLY A 60 -6.84 -8.42 -10.26
N THR A 61 -8.03 -8.69 -10.78
CA THR A 61 -8.47 -10.00 -11.26
C THR A 61 -8.79 -9.97 -12.76
N LYS A 62 -9.25 -11.08 -13.31
CA LYS A 62 -9.83 -11.17 -14.65
C LYS A 62 -10.75 -9.98 -14.97
N GLY A 63 -10.45 -9.27 -16.06
CA GLY A 63 -11.22 -8.11 -16.52
C GLY A 63 -10.80 -6.77 -15.89
N ASP A 64 -9.88 -6.78 -14.93
CA ASP A 64 -9.36 -5.58 -14.28
C ASP A 64 -8.10 -5.02 -14.97
N SER A 65 -7.66 -5.48 -16.15
CA SER A 65 -6.42 -4.91 -16.74
C SER A 65 -6.56 -3.47 -17.20
N GLN A 66 -7.65 -3.21 -17.93
CA GLN A 66 -8.19 -1.86 -18.18
C GLN A 66 -8.71 -1.25 -16.91
N ARG A 67 -8.47 -1.88 -15.77
CA ARG A 67 -8.61 -1.27 -14.50
C ARG A 67 -7.22 -0.91 -13.94
N MET A 68 -6.37 -1.82 -13.55
CA MET A 68 -5.09 -1.49 -12.92
C MET A 68 -4.26 -0.30 -13.51
N MET A 69 -4.30 -0.06 -14.82
CA MET A 69 -3.61 1.05 -15.49
C MET A 69 -4.14 2.51 -15.31
N ARG A 70 -5.42 2.86 -15.08
CA ARG A 70 -5.90 4.29 -14.94
C ARG A 70 -5.62 4.70 -13.53
N THR A 71 -5.76 3.76 -12.58
CA THR A 71 -5.30 4.01 -11.23
C THR A 71 -3.79 4.20 -11.25
N LEU A 72 -3.03 3.32 -11.93
CA LEU A 72 -1.58 3.53 -12.11
C LEU A 72 -1.29 4.92 -12.70
N GLN A 73 -1.98 5.33 -13.76
CA GLN A 73 -1.84 6.65 -14.39
C GLN A 73 -2.22 7.82 -13.46
N ALA A 74 -3.30 7.68 -12.71
CA ALA A 74 -3.79 8.68 -11.76
C ALA A 74 -2.86 8.83 -10.56
N VAL A 75 -2.23 7.74 -10.13
CA VAL A 75 -1.23 7.73 -9.05
C VAL A 75 0.21 7.79 -9.56
N TYR A 76 0.44 7.98 -10.86
CA TYR A 76 1.78 7.93 -11.43
C TYR A 76 2.59 9.15 -11.01
N HIS A 77 3.81 8.89 -10.55
CA HIS A 77 4.82 9.88 -10.33
C HIS A 77 6.19 9.21 -10.57
N PRO A 78 7.11 9.85 -11.32
CA PRO A 78 8.39 9.25 -11.72
C PRO A 78 9.29 8.79 -10.57
N ARG A 79 9.09 9.37 -9.37
CA ARG A 79 9.83 9.04 -8.14
C ARG A 79 9.36 7.74 -7.46
N ASN A 80 8.15 7.30 -7.76
CA ASN A 80 7.49 6.21 -7.06
C ASN A 80 7.75 4.86 -7.72
N GLN A 81 7.46 3.78 -7.00
CA GLN A 81 7.55 2.40 -7.48
C GLN A 81 6.17 1.76 -7.53
N TYR A 82 5.96 0.89 -8.51
CA TYR A 82 4.66 0.27 -8.76
C TYR A 82 4.82 -1.22 -9.04
N ILE A 83 4.10 -2.03 -8.27
CA ILE A 83 3.97 -3.48 -8.48
C ILE A 83 2.54 -3.71 -8.94
N LEU A 84 2.38 -4.25 -10.14
CA LEU A 84 1.08 -4.67 -10.67
C LEU A 84 0.94 -6.18 -10.48
N HIS A 85 -0.07 -6.59 -9.71
CA HIS A 85 -0.37 -8.00 -9.43
C HIS A 85 -1.72 -8.39 -10.03
N MET A 86 -1.73 -9.36 -10.96
CA MET A 86 -2.94 -9.99 -11.48
C MET A 86 -3.03 -11.41 -10.95
N ASP A 87 -4.17 -11.77 -10.37
CA ASP A 87 -4.38 -13.12 -9.86
C ASP A 87 -4.43 -14.19 -10.96
N LEU A 88 -4.48 -15.47 -10.56
CA LEU A 88 -4.48 -16.60 -11.48
C LEU A 88 -5.80 -16.79 -12.24
N GLU A 89 -6.88 -16.11 -11.84
CA GLU A 89 -8.13 -16.12 -12.60
C GLU A 89 -8.00 -15.31 -13.90
N ALA A 90 -7.11 -14.29 -13.90
CA ALA A 90 -6.78 -13.52 -15.08
C ALA A 90 -6.09 -14.40 -16.15
N PRO A 91 -6.66 -14.49 -17.37
CA PRO A 91 -6.08 -15.32 -18.42
C PRO A 91 -4.66 -14.85 -18.77
N PRO A 92 -3.74 -15.76 -19.13
CA PRO A 92 -2.35 -15.41 -19.46
C PRO A 92 -2.25 -14.30 -20.53
N ARG A 93 -3.16 -14.29 -21.51
CA ARG A 93 -3.24 -13.25 -22.55
C ARG A 93 -3.52 -11.87 -21.96
N GLU A 94 -4.42 -11.77 -20.99
CA GLU A 94 -4.73 -10.50 -20.33
C GLU A 94 -3.53 -9.99 -19.53
N ARG A 95 -2.86 -10.88 -18.78
CA ARG A 95 -1.62 -10.56 -18.04
C ARG A 95 -0.49 -10.11 -18.98
N LEU A 96 -0.32 -10.79 -20.11
CA LEU A 96 0.65 -10.42 -21.14
C LEU A 96 0.31 -9.04 -21.73
N ASN A 97 -0.95 -8.80 -22.09
CA ASN A 97 -1.39 -7.51 -22.60
C ASN A 97 -1.11 -6.38 -21.60
N LEU A 98 -1.42 -6.59 -20.31
CA LEU A 98 -1.10 -5.61 -19.26
C LEU A 98 0.41 -5.32 -19.21
N SER A 99 1.24 -6.37 -19.25
CA SER A 99 2.71 -6.21 -19.24
C SER A 99 3.24 -5.47 -20.48
N LEU A 100 2.63 -5.70 -21.65
CA LEU A 100 2.97 -5.02 -22.89
C LEU A 100 2.51 -3.57 -22.85
N SER A 101 1.32 -3.29 -22.33
CA SER A 101 0.82 -1.92 -22.15
C SER A 101 1.74 -1.12 -21.24
N VAL A 102 2.13 -1.64 -20.08
CA VAL A 102 3.10 -0.97 -19.19
C VAL A 102 4.42 -0.67 -19.90
N LYS A 103 4.91 -1.58 -20.74
CA LYS A 103 6.16 -1.40 -21.50
C LYS A 103 6.05 -0.42 -22.66
N LYS A 104 4.88 -0.37 -23.31
CA LYS A 104 4.68 0.35 -24.57
C LYS A 104 4.22 1.79 -24.34
N ASP A 105 3.36 2.01 -23.34
CA ASP A 105 2.94 3.29 -22.76
C ASP A 105 1.65 3.03 -21.94
N PRO A 106 1.52 3.56 -20.71
CA PRO A 106 0.47 3.14 -19.78
C PRO A 106 -0.90 3.74 -20.10
N ASP A 107 -1.97 2.91 -20.13
CA ASP A 107 -3.41 3.27 -20.26
C ASP A 107 -4.38 2.31 -19.47
N ILE A 108 -5.12 2.82 -18.44
CA ILE A 108 -6.54 2.48 -17.94
C ILE A 108 -6.97 1.48 -16.73
N SER A 109 -8.08 1.71 -15.91
CA SER A 109 -8.52 2.04 -14.43
C SER A 109 -8.94 1.20 -13.10
N ALA A 110 -8.20 1.13 -11.96
CA ALA A 110 -8.37 0.12 -10.88
C ALA A 110 -9.61 0.37 -10.00
N SER A 111 -9.80 -0.41 -8.93
CA SER A 111 -10.98 -0.25 -8.05
C SER A 111 -10.86 0.83 -6.98
N ASP A 112 -9.63 1.20 -6.60
CA ASP A 112 -9.35 2.30 -5.69
C ASP A 112 -8.81 3.46 -6.51
N TYR A 113 -9.17 4.68 -6.11
CA TYR A 113 -8.88 5.88 -6.89
C TYR A 113 -8.42 7.03 -5.98
N PRO A 114 -7.38 7.80 -6.38
CA PRO A 114 -6.86 8.89 -5.56
C PRO A 114 -7.84 10.08 -5.53
N LEU A 115 -7.92 10.74 -4.37
CA LEU A 115 -8.66 11.98 -4.12
C LEU A 115 -7.75 13.20 -3.95
N MET A 116 -6.50 13.07 -4.40
CA MET A 116 -5.49 14.12 -4.41
C MET A 116 -4.32 13.73 -5.33
N THR A 117 -3.55 14.72 -5.75
CA THR A 117 -2.42 14.50 -6.68
C THR A 117 -1.24 13.83 -5.98
N GLN A 118 -0.32 13.27 -6.75
CA GLN A 118 0.92 12.72 -6.19
C GLN A 118 1.81 13.78 -5.56
N ASP A 119 1.86 14.98 -6.15
CA ASP A 119 2.57 16.12 -5.58
C ASP A 119 2.00 16.52 -4.20
N ASP A 120 0.67 16.52 -4.04
CA ASP A 120 0.03 16.77 -2.74
C ASP A 120 0.48 15.75 -1.69
N LEU A 121 0.43 14.46 -2.05
CA LEU A 121 0.85 13.37 -1.17
C LEU A 121 2.33 13.49 -0.80
N LEU A 122 3.20 13.57 -1.80
CA LEU A 122 4.64 13.64 -1.59
C LEU A 122 5.05 14.87 -0.79
N HIS A 123 4.39 16.02 -1.01
CA HIS A 123 4.61 17.22 -0.24
C HIS A 123 4.30 17.02 1.25
N ILE A 124 3.12 16.49 1.59
CA ILE A 124 2.74 16.29 3.00
C ILE A 124 3.60 15.21 3.64
N PHE A 125 3.79 14.08 2.96
CA PHE A 125 4.63 12.99 3.47
C PHE A 125 6.09 13.42 3.64
N SER A 126 6.59 14.42 2.90
CA SER A 126 7.93 14.97 3.11
C SER A 126 8.15 15.49 4.53
N ASN A 127 7.10 16.06 5.14
CA ASN A 127 7.13 16.61 6.48
C ASN A 127 6.84 15.58 7.57
N LEU A 128 6.36 14.38 7.22
CA LEU A 128 6.07 13.31 8.16
C LEU A 128 7.31 12.45 8.46
N SER A 129 7.31 11.82 9.64
CA SER A 129 8.29 10.78 9.95
C SER A 129 8.09 9.58 9.02
N ARG A 130 9.18 9.06 8.45
CA ARG A 130 9.18 7.91 7.53
C ARG A 130 8.84 6.59 8.21
N ASN A 131 8.85 6.57 9.55
CA ASN A 131 8.62 5.36 10.34
C ASN A 131 7.14 5.15 10.67
N LEU A 132 6.26 6.12 10.39
CA LEU A 132 4.84 6.01 10.69
C LEU A 132 4.15 4.96 9.80
N ASN A 133 3.23 4.22 10.40
CA ASN A 133 2.41 3.20 9.76
C ASN A 133 0.94 3.58 9.93
N PHE A 134 0.20 3.79 8.85
CA PHE A 134 -1.23 4.05 8.88
C PHE A 134 -1.98 2.71 8.78
N ILE A 135 -2.41 2.23 9.94
CA ILE A 135 -3.02 0.93 10.15
C ILE A 135 -4.01 0.99 11.31
N GLU A 136 -5.31 0.92 11.00
CA GLU A 136 -6.37 0.89 12.02
C GLU A 136 -6.39 -0.48 12.70
N ALA A 137 -5.96 -0.57 13.96
CA ALA A 137 -5.89 -1.84 14.69
C ALA A 137 -6.74 -1.81 15.96
N TYR A 138 -7.61 -2.81 16.11
CA TYR A 138 -8.44 -3.03 17.29
C TYR A 138 -8.57 -4.53 17.60
N THR A 139 -9.03 -4.86 18.81
CA THR A 139 -9.34 -6.24 19.19
C THR A 139 -10.79 -6.58 18.87
N ALA A 140 -11.04 -7.83 18.47
CA ALA A 140 -12.37 -8.32 18.13
C ALA A 140 -12.62 -9.69 18.77
N PRO A 141 -13.89 -10.14 18.90
CA PRO A 141 -14.19 -11.50 19.35
C PRO A 141 -13.64 -12.57 18.39
N TRP A 142 -12.47 -13.14 18.70
CA TRP A 142 -11.73 -14.05 17.82
C TRP A 142 -12.30 -15.46 17.69
N ASN A 143 -13.25 -15.86 18.54
CA ASN A 143 -13.75 -17.23 18.60
C ASN A 143 -14.30 -17.75 17.26
N GLN A 144 -14.91 -16.88 16.45
CA GLN A 144 -15.54 -17.26 15.18
C GLN A 144 -14.58 -17.22 13.98
N ARG A 145 -13.59 -16.32 13.97
CA ARG A 145 -12.62 -16.19 12.87
C ARG A 145 -11.33 -16.97 13.09
N ALA A 146 -10.81 -17.01 14.33
CA ALA A 146 -9.49 -17.55 14.62
C ALA A 146 -9.49 -19.04 14.92
N LYS A 147 -10.57 -19.62 15.46
CA LYS A 147 -10.61 -21.05 15.78
C LYS A 147 -10.78 -21.96 14.56
N PRO A 148 -11.58 -21.61 13.54
CA PRO A 148 -11.66 -22.43 12.33
C PRO A 148 -10.34 -22.45 11.56
N VAL A 149 -10.05 -23.60 10.95
CA VAL A 149 -8.96 -23.75 9.97
C VAL A 149 -9.61 -23.80 8.58
N VAL A 150 -9.19 -22.88 7.70
CA VAL A 150 -9.78 -22.70 6.37
C VAL A 150 -8.74 -22.96 5.30
N ILE A 151 -9.16 -23.67 4.25
CA ILE A 151 -8.40 -23.86 3.02
C ILE A 151 -9.04 -22.96 1.97
N ASP A 152 -8.23 -22.10 1.36
CA ASP A 152 -8.64 -21.28 0.22
C ASP A 152 -8.08 -21.89 -1.08
N PRO A 153 -8.89 -22.61 -1.88
CA PRO A 153 -8.41 -23.21 -3.12
C PRO A 153 -8.03 -22.15 -4.16
N ALA A 154 -8.54 -20.92 -4.05
CA ALA A 154 -8.23 -19.83 -4.99
C ALA A 154 -6.76 -19.37 -4.89
N LEU A 155 -6.04 -19.74 -3.81
CA LEU A 155 -4.60 -19.48 -3.69
C LEU A 155 -3.76 -20.42 -4.57
N TYR A 156 -4.28 -21.58 -4.96
CA TYR A 156 -3.51 -22.63 -5.65
C TYR A 156 -4.08 -23.01 -7.02
N LEU A 157 -5.36 -22.69 -7.27
CA LEU A 157 -6.09 -23.07 -8.49
C LEU A 157 -6.36 -21.85 -9.37
N SER A 158 -6.41 -22.07 -10.69
CA SER A 158 -6.67 -21.01 -11.67
C SER A 158 -8.15 -20.59 -11.76
N LYS A 159 -9.06 -21.33 -11.11
CA LYS A 159 -10.48 -20.99 -11.03
C LYS A 159 -10.81 -20.72 -9.57
N LYS A 160 -11.44 -19.57 -9.31
CA LYS A 160 -11.93 -19.24 -7.97
C LYS A 160 -13.04 -20.20 -7.57
N SER A 161 -12.99 -20.63 -6.32
CA SER A 161 -14.03 -21.39 -5.64
C SER A 161 -14.21 -20.82 -4.25
N ASP A 162 -15.32 -21.17 -3.61
CA ASP A 162 -15.54 -20.79 -2.22
C ASP A 162 -14.49 -21.43 -1.29
N ILE A 163 -14.25 -20.77 -0.17
CA ILE A 163 -13.37 -21.26 0.89
C ILE A 163 -13.94 -22.55 1.50
N ALA A 164 -13.06 -23.51 1.77
CA ALA A 164 -13.42 -24.76 2.43
C ALA A 164 -13.08 -24.67 3.93
N ILE A 165 -14.11 -24.77 4.78
CA ILE A 165 -13.93 -24.81 6.24
C ILE A 165 -13.69 -26.26 6.65
N THR A 166 -12.57 -26.52 7.33
CA THR A 166 -12.26 -27.86 7.84
C THR A 166 -13.04 -28.17 9.12
N THR A 167 -13.19 -29.45 9.45
CA THR A 167 -13.81 -29.88 10.72
C THR A 167 -12.93 -29.60 11.93
N GLN A 168 -11.61 -29.48 11.72
CA GLN A 168 -10.64 -29.24 12.79
C GLN A 168 -10.63 -27.77 13.21
N ARG A 169 -10.39 -27.56 14.52
CA ARG A 169 -10.28 -26.22 15.11
C ARG A 169 -8.97 -26.10 15.89
N ARG A 170 -8.41 -24.90 15.89
CA ARG A 170 -7.24 -24.55 16.70
C ARG A 170 -7.63 -23.77 17.96
N SER A 171 -6.77 -23.82 18.96
CA SER A 171 -6.82 -22.90 20.10
C SER A 171 -6.42 -21.49 19.67
N LEU A 172 -6.81 -20.50 20.48
CA LEU A 172 -6.28 -19.14 20.33
C LEU A 172 -4.80 -19.14 20.78
N PRO A 173 -3.94 -18.31 20.15
CA PRO A 173 -2.56 -18.19 20.55
C PRO A 173 -2.47 -17.62 21.97
N THR A 174 -1.49 -18.10 22.73
CA THR A 174 -1.17 -17.60 24.07
C THR A 174 0.07 -16.71 24.09
N SER A 175 0.92 -16.81 23.06
CA SER A 175 2.18 -16.07 22.94
C SER A 175 2.03 -14.67 22.35
N PHE A 176 0.89 -14.35 21.71
CA PHE A 176 0.60 -13.04 21.14
C PHE A 176 -0.90 -12.75 21.15
N LYS A 177 -1.26 -11.46 21.11
CA LYS A 177 -2.65 -11.01 21.03
C LYS A 177 -3.05 -10.79 19.57
N LEU A 178 -4.22 -11.25 19.18
CA LEU A 178 -4.73 -11.03 17.83
C LEU A 178 -5.36 -9.63 17.71
N PHE A 179 -5.02 -8.94 16.63
CA PHE A 179 -5.59 -7.64 16.24
C PHE A 179 -6.19 -7.73 14.84
N THR A 180 -7.27 -6.98 14.60
CA THR A 180 -7.96 -6.88 13.31
C THR A 180 -8.09 -5.42 12.90
N GLY A 181 -8.33 -5.20 11.62
CA GLY A 181 -8.52 -3.86 11.07
C GLY A 181 -8.89 -3.86 9.61
N SER A 182 -8.70 -2.71 8.98
CA SER A 182 -8.84 -2.56 7.52
C SER A 182 -7.78 -3.39 6.80
N ALA A 183 -8.17 -4.06 5.70
CA ALA A 183 -7.20 -4.72 4.83
C ALA A 183 -6.28 -3.74 4.06
N TRP A 184 -6.54 -2.43 4.18
CA TRP A 184 -5.81 -1.36 3.51
C TRP A 184 -4.90 -0.70 4.51
N VAL A 185 -3.61 -0.66 4.19
CA VAL A 185 -2.59 -0.17 5.12
C VAL A 185 -1.52 0.60 4.37
N VAL A 186 -0.99 1.63 5.01
CA VAL A 186 0.22 2.31 4.54
C VAL A 186 1.32 2.00 5.53
N LEU A 187 2.33 1.24 5.10
CA LEU A 187 3.38 0.74 5.98
C LEU A 187 4.71 1.44 5.68
N SER A 188 5.50 1.66 6.72
CA SER A 188 6.88 2.13 6.57
C SER A 188 7.75 1.00 6.04
N ARG A 189 8.83 1.34 5.33
CA ARG A 189 9.80 0.35 4.86
C ARG A 189 10.44 -0.41 6.02
N SER A 190 10.78 0.29 7.11
CA SER A 190 11.38 -0.33 8.29
C SER A 190 10.48 -1.45 8.85
N PHE A 191 9.17 -1.20 8.92
CA PHE A 191 8.22 -2.22 9.37
C PHE A 191 8.05 -3.38 8.37
N VAL A 192 8.00 -3.09 7.06
CA VAL A 192 7.92 -4.12 6.02
C VAL A 192 9.19 -4.98 5.98
N GLU A 193 10.37 -4.36 6.12
CA GLU A 193 11.64 -5.06 6.20
C GLU A 193 11.72 -5.94 7.44
N TYR A 194 11.24 -5.46 8.59
CA TYR A 194 11.08 -6.31 9.77
C TYR A 194 10.17 -7.51 9.51
N CYS A 195 9.06 -7.33 8.80
CA CYS A 195 8.16 -8.45 8.45
C CYS A 195 8.82 -9.52 7.55
N ILE A 196 9.77 -9.14 6.70
CA ILE A 196 10.40 -10.04 5.71
C ILE A 196 11.72 -10.62 6.25
N TRP A 197 12.59 -9.73 6.72
CA TRP A 197 13.99 -9.99 7.07
C TRP A 197 14.25 -9.95 8.58
N GLY A 198 13.25 -9.61 9.39
CA GLY A 198 13.38 -9.51 10.84
C GLY A 198 14.04 -10.76 11.44
N TRP A 199 14.98 -10.55 12.36
CA TRP A 199 15.66 -11.63 13.07
C TRP A 199 14.71 -12.30 14.08
N ASP A 200 13.72 -11.56 14.60
CA ASP A 200 12.64 -12.12 15.41
C ASP A 200 11.81 -13.12 14.60
N ASN A 201 11.40 -14.21 15.26
CA ASN A 201 10.51 -15.21 14.68
C ASN A 201 9.04 -14.77 14.66
N LEU A 202 8.66 -13.75 15.43
CA LEU A 202 7.28 -13.31 15.60
C LEU A 202 6.56 -13.04 14.26
N PRO A 203 7.10 -12.27 13.29
CA PRO A 203 6.44 -12.09 11.99
C PRO A 203 6.24 -13.42 11.24
N ARG A 204 7.23 -14.32 11.26
CA ARG A 204 7.15 -15.64 10.61
C ARG A 204 6.12 -16.55 11.30
N THR A 205 6.08 -16.56 12.63
CA THR A 205 5.11 -17.32 13.40
C THR A 205 3.69 -16.83 13.15
N ILE A 206 3.47 -15.51 13.15
CA ILE A 206 2.17 -14.91 12.84
C ILE A 206 1.80 -15.20 11.38
N LEU A 207 2.74 -15.11 10.44
CA LEU A 207 2.49 -15.41 9.02
C LEU A 207 1.97 -16.84 8.88
N MET A 208 2.66 -17.80 9.51
CA MET A 208 2.24 -19.21 9.54
C MET A 208 0.85 -19.37 10.17
N TYR A 209 0.55 -18.65 11.25
CA TYR A 209 -0.77 -18.68 11.88
C TYR A 209 -1.88 -18.20 10.94
N TYR A 210 -1.60 -17.15 10.15
CA TYR A 210 -2.56 -16.56 9.21
C TYR A 210 -2.68 -17.29 7.86
N THR A 211 -1.90 -18.35 7.59
CA THR A 211 -2.00 -19.12 6.32
C THR A 211 -3.35 -19.78 6.09
N ASN A 212 -4.04 -20.18 7.18
CA ASN A 212 -5.33 -20.88 7.13
C ASN A 212 -6.39 -20.11 7.94
N PHE A 213 -6.40 -18.79 7.79
CA PHE A 213 -7.24 -17.84 8.54
C PHE A 213 -8.16 -17.07 7.58
N ILE A 214 -9.41 -16.83 7.95
CA ILE A 214 -10.35 -16.05 7.10
C ILE A 214 -9.98 -14.57 7.17
N SER A 215 -9.86 -13.92 6.01
CA SER A 215 -9.51 -12.50 5.91
C SER A 215 -8.14 -12.16 6.52
N SER A 216 -7.12 -13.00 6.27
CA SER A 216 -5.76 -12.77 6.77
C SER A 216 -5.18 -11.35 6.56
N PRO A 217 -5.45 -10.66 5.44
CA PRO A 217 -5.00 -9.27 5.26
C PRO A 217 -5.56 -8.28 6.31
N GLU A 218 -6.73 -8.56 6.88
CA GLU A 218 -7.33 -7.75 7.96
C GLU A 218 -6.67 -7.99 9.32
N GLY A 219 -5.74 -8.95 9.45
CA GLY A 219 -5.21 -9.35 10.76
C GLY A 219 -3.69 -9.46 10.86
N TYR A 220 -3.00 -9.86 9.80
CA TYR A 220 -1.55 -10.14 9.83
C TYR A 220 -0.74 -8.93 10.30
N PHE A 221 -0.77 -7.82 9.54
CA PHE A 221 0.03 -6.63 9.86
C PHE A 221 -0.37 -6.00 11.20
N HIS A 222 -1.67 -5.97 11.50
CA HIS A 222 -2.21 -5.46 12.77
C HIS A 222 -1.64 -6.24 13.96
N THR A 223 -1.62 -7.57 13.85
CA THR A 223 -1.10 -8.44 14.91
C THR A 223 0.41 -8.30 15.03
N VAL A 224 1.17 -8.25 13.93
CA VAL A 224 2.62 -8.07 13.99
C VAL A 224 2.99 -6.72 14.60
N ILE A 225 2.39 -5.62 14.13
CA ILE A 225 2.77 -4.27 14.58
C ILE A 225 2.43 -4.05 16.06
N CYS A 226 1.27 -4.55 16.52
CA CYS A 226 0.82 -4.33 17.89
C CYS A 226 1.48 -5.24 18.93
N ASN A 227 2.07 -6.36 18.51
CA ASN A 227 2.85 -7.23 19.40
C ASN A 227 4.37 -6.95 19.33
N THR A 228 4.82 -6.00 18.52
CA THR A 228 6.24 -5.63 18.42
C THR A 228 6.48 -4.27 19.09
N GLU A 229 7.25 -4.25 20.19
CA GLU A 229 7.45 -3.05 21.00
C GLU A 229 8.02 -1.86 20.21
N GLU A 230 8.98 -2.12 19.32
CA GLU A 230 9.61 -1.11 18.46
C GLU A 230 8.61 -0.40 17.52
N PHE A 231 7.66 -1.15 16.95
CA PHE A 231 6.74 -0.61 15.94
C PHE A 231 5.38 -0.20 16.48
N ARG A 232 4.95 -0.71 17.63
CA ARG A 232 3.64 -0.39 18.23
C ARG A 232 3.40 1.12 18.33
N HIS A 233 4.45 1.88 18.64
CA HIS A 233 4.39 3.33 18.80
C HIS A 233 4.36 4.12 17.49
N THR A 234 4.52 3.44 16.35
CA THR A 234 4.46 4.03 15.01
C THR A 234 3.11 3.82 14.32
N ALA A 235 2.23 3.03 14.91
CA ALA A 235 0.91 2.74 14.39
C ALA A 235 -0.05 3.93 14.58
N ILE A 236 -0.55 4.47 13.49
CA ILE A 236 -1.61 5.47 13.42
C ILE A 236 -2.90 4.76 13.03
N GLY A 237 -3.93 4.86 13.87
CA GLY A 237 -5.20 4.16 13.72
C GLY A 237 -6.10 4.76 12.63
N HIS A 238 -5.66 4.73 11.37
CA HIS A 238 -6.40 5.19 10.20
C HIS A 238 -5.86 4.50 8.94
N ASP A 239 -6.70 4.16 7.97
CA ASP A 239 -6.28 3.42 6.75
C ASP A 239 -6.09 4.33 5.52
N LEU A 240 -6.35 5.63 5.69
CA LEU A 240 -6.24 6.68 4.66
C LEU A 240 -7.24 6.51 3.49
N HIS A 241 -8.33 5.78 3.69
CA HIS A 241 -9.38 5.62 2.70
C HIS A 241 -10.71 6.20 3.17
N TYR A 242 -11.41 6.88 2.27
CA TYR A 242 -12.84 7.10 2.40
C TYR A 242 -13.58 5.83 1.95
N ILE A 243 -14.36 5.25 2.85
CA ILE A 243 -15.16 4.05 2.58
C ILE A 243 -16.59 4.28 3.07
N ALA A 244 -17.56 4.12 2.17
CA ALA A 244 -18.97 4.14 2.53
C ALA A 244 -19.46 2.72 2.84
N TRP A 245 -20.08 2.56 4.01
CA TRP A 245 -20.65 1.29 4.47
C TRP A 245 -22.17 1.40 4.64
N ASP A 246 -22.85 0.28 4.46
CA ASP A 246 -24.22 0.08 4.97
C ASP A 246 -24.23 0.22 6.51
N ASN A 247 -25.40 0.53 7.08
CA ASN A 247 -25.62 0.44 8.52
C ASN A 247 -26.71 -0.59 8.84
N PRO A 248 -26.38 -1.76 9.45
CA PRO A 248 -25.05 -2.20 9.85
C PRO A 248 -24.14 -2.56 8.65
N PRO A 249 -22.80 -2.53 8.81
CA PRO A 249 -21.86 -2.88 7.74
C PRO A 249 -22.06 -4.31 7.23
N LYS A 250 -22.13 -4.46 5.90
CA LYS A 250 -22.11 -5.76 5.22
C LYS A 250 -20.68 -6.18 4.88
N GLN A 251 -20.51 -7.36 4.29
CA GLN A 251 -19.20 -7.89 3.89
C GLN A 251 -18.42 -7.00 2.91
N HIS A 252 -19.12 -6.23 2.06
CA HIS A 252 -18.50 -5.36 1.07
C HIS A 252 -19.03 -3.94 1.19
N PRO A 253 -18.17 -2.92 1.03
CA PRO A 253 -18.60 -1.53 1.09
C PRO A 253 -19.49 -1.17 -0.10
N LEU A 254 -20.21 -0.06 0.03
CA LEU A 254 -21.06 0.48 -1.02
C LEU A 254 -20.22 0.97 -2.21
N ALA A 255 -20.80 0.87 -3.41
CA ALA A 255 -20.19 1.47 -4.59
C ALA A 255 -20.42 2.99 -4.56
N LEU A 256 -19.33 3.75 -4.63
CA LEU A 256 -19.33 5.21 -4.62
C LEU A 256 -19.72 5.73 -6.01
N THR A 257 -20.51 6.80 -6.03
CA THR A 257 -21.06 7.44 -7.23
C THR A 257 -20.86 8.96 -7.17
N ILE A 258 -21.31 9.69 -8.19
CA ILE A 258 -21.28 11.17 -8.20
C ILE A 258 -21.96 11.78 -6.96
N LYS A 259 -22.99 11.13 -6.40
CA LYS A 259 -23.69 11.59 -5.20
C LYS A 259 -22.80 11.65 -3.96
N ASP A 260 -21.73 10.86 -3.96
CA ASP A 260 -20.80 10.74 -2.84
C ASP A 260 -19.61 11.70 -2.97
N PHE A 261 -19.50 12.42 -4.10
CA PHE A 261 -18.34 13.22 -4.45
C PHE A 261 -17.95 14.25 -3.38
N ASP A 262 -18.92 15.03 -2.89
CA ASP A 262 -18.62 16.06 -1.89
C ASP A 262 -18.20 15.43 -0.55
N ARG A 263 -18.79 14.27 -0.19
CA ARG A 263 -18.41 13.53 1.03
C ARG A 263 -17.00 12.96 0.91
N MET A 264 -16.64 12.45 -0.27
CA MET A 264 -15.28 12.00 -0.57
C MET A 264 -14.28 13.15 -0.39
N VAL A 265 -14.52 14.29 -1.01
CA VAL A 265 -13.62 15.46 -0.93
C VAL A 265 -13.49 15.98 0.50
N ASN A 266 -14.61 16.06 1.23
CA ASN A 266 -14.66 16.59 2.60
C ASN A 266 -14.07 15.64 3.65
N SER A 267 -13.87 14.36 3.33
CA SER A 267 -13.25 13.40 4.24
C SER A 267 -11.76 13.65 4.47
N SER A 268 -11.13 14.46 3.62
CA SER A 268 -9.68 14.70 3.59
C SER A 268 -8.82 13.46 3.34
N ALA A 269 -9.42 12.28 3.17
CA ALA A 269 -8.72 11.04 2.88
C ALA A 269 -8.09 11.09 1.47
N PRO A 270 -6.86 10.57 1.31
CA PRO A 270 -6.18 10.58 0.02
C PRO A 270 -6.71 9.59 -1.00
N PHE A 271 -7.44 8.56 -0.58
CA PHE A 271 -8.01 7.53 -1.45
C PHE A 271 -9.49 7.30 -1.11
N ALA A 272 -10.24 6.76 -2.06
CA ALA A 272 -11.60 6.32 -1.83
C ALA A 272 -11.88 4.95 -2.44
N ARG A 273 -12.86 4.24 -1.86
CA ARG A 273 -13.34 2.96 -2.38
C ARG A 273 -14.76 2.60 -1.91
N LYS A 274 -15.50 1.77 -2.65
CA LYS A 274 -15.14 1.12 -3.93
C LYS A 274 -15.84 1.80 -5.11
N PHE A 275 -15.22 1.81 -6.28
CA PHE A 275 -15.85 2.31 -7.50
C PHE A 275 -16.33 1.18 -8.40
N ALA A 276 -17.50 1.39 -9.02
CA ALA A 276 -17.93 0.55 -10.14
C ALA A 276 -17.03 0.78 -11.36
N LYS A 277 -16.97 -0.19 -12.25
CA LYS A 277 -16.23 -0.06 -13.50
C LYS A 277 -16.85 1.04 -14.36
N ASP A 278 -16.01 1.93 -14.87
CA ASP A 278 -16.37 3.05 -15.75
C ASP A 278 -17.46 3.97 -15.17
N ASP A 279 -17.54 4.07 -13.83
CA ASP A 279 -18.47 4.99 -13.18
C ASP A 279 -18.11 6.46 -13.51
N PRO A 280 -19.07 7.31 -13.91
CA PRO A 280 -18.83 8.71 -14.25
C PRO A 280 -18.17 9.54 -13.13
N VAL A 281 -18.26 9.09 -11.87
CA VAL A 281 -17.56 9.76 -10.76
C VAL A 281 -16.05 9.75 -10.95
N LEU A 282 -15.48 8.72 -11.59
CA LEU A 282 -14.05 8.63 -11.85
C LEU A 282 -13.59 9.76 -12.78
N ASP A 283 -14.39 10.09 -13.81
CA ASP A 283 -14.09 11.19 -14.73
C ASP A 283 -14.19 12.55 -14.02
N LYS A 284 -15.16 12.67 -13.09
CA LYS A 284 -15.29 13.85 -12.24
C LYS A 284 -14.07 14.03 -11.33
N ILE A 285 -13.58 12.95 -10.71
CA ILE A 285 -12.36 12.97 -9.89
C ILE A 285 -11.14 13.37 -10.73
N ASP A 286 -10.97 12.77 -11.91
CA ASP A 286 -9.87 13.12 -12.81
C ASP A 286 -9.85 14.60 -13.15
N LYS A 287 -11.01 15.15 -13.53
CA LYS A 287 -11.12 16.53 -13.96
C LYS A 287 -11.00 17.52 -12.81
N GLU A 288 -11.74 17.33 -11.72
CA GLU A 288 -11.91 18.33 -10.67
C GLU A 288 -10.87 18.21 -9.55
N ILE A 289 -10.36 17.00 -9.29
CA ILE A 289 -9.42 16.77 -8.18
C ILE A 289 -7.99 16.61 -8.69
N LEU A 290 -7.80 15.79 -9.73
CA LEU A 290 -6.46 15.44 -10.20
C LEU A 290 -5.95 16.36 -11.32
N GLY A 291 -6.84 17.13 -11.96
CA GLY A 291 -6.50 17.92 -13.15
C GLY A 291 -6.04 17.06 -14.32
N ARG A 292 -6.41 15.77 -14.34
CA ARG A 292 -5.97 14.79 -15.33
C ARG A 292 -6.85 14.87 -16.57
N THR A 293 -6.29 15.40 -17.66
CA THR A 293 -6.97 15.48 -18.97
C THR A 293 -6.42 14.49 -19.99
N SER A 294 -5.23 13.94 -19.73
CA SER A 294 -4.49 13.07 -20.63
C SER A 294 -4.05 11.80 -19.88
N ARG A 295 -2.83 11.33 -20.14
CA ARG A 295 -2.28 10.08 -19.61
C ARG A 295 -2.10 10.14 -18.09
N PHE A 296 -1.39 11.12 -17.57
CA PHE A 296 -1.03 11.21 -16.15
C PHE A 296 -1.70 12.39 -15.45
N ALA A 297 -1.95 12.27 -14.15
CA ALA A 297 -2.26 13.44 -13.33
C ALA A 297 -1.03 14.37 -13.32
N PRO A 298 -1.16 15.64 -13.74
CA PRO A 298 -0.02 16.53 -13.86
C PRO A 298 0.58 16.87 -12.49
N GLY A 299 1.90 16.76 -12.39
CA GLY A 299 2.71 17.22 -11.26
C GLY A 299 3.74 18.26 -11.68
N ALA A 300 4.54 18.75 -10.74
CA ALA A 300 5.64 19.67 -11.01
C ALA A 300 6.72 19.09 -11.94
N TRP A 301 6.83 17.75 -11.98
CA TRP A 301 7.70 17.04 -12.91
C TRP A 301 7.22 17.09 -14.37
N CYS A 302 5.98 17.50 -14.64
CA CYS A 302 5.46 17.69 -16.00
C CYS A 302 5.83 19.10 -16.49
N VAL A 303 6.92 19.22 -17.25
CA VAL A 303 7.48 20.51 -17.71
C VAL A 303 7.28 20.78 -19.20
N GLY A 304 6.58 19.89 -19.91
CA GLY A 304 6.21 20.09 -21.31
C GLY A 304 5.21 21.23 -21.49
N SER A 305 5.12 21.77 -22.70
CA SER A 305 4.10 22.75 -23.04
C SER A 305 2.73 22.09 -23.17
N SER A 306 1.70 22.77 -22.69
CA SER A 306 0.29 22.40 -22.93
C SER A 306 -0.29 23.04 -24.20
N ASP A 307 0.54 23.73 -24.99
CA ASP A 307 0.13 24.39 -26.23
C ASP A 307 -0.46 23.38 -27.21
N GLY A 308 -1.58 23.76 -27.84
CA GLY A 308 -2.25 22.89 -28.82
C GLY A 308 -2.84 21.60 -28.23
N GLY A 309 -2.97 21.50 -26.90
CA GLY A 309 -3.48 20.30 -26.23
C GLY A 309 -2.45 19.17 -26.07
N ALA A 310 -1.16 19.47 -26.22
CA ALA A 310 -0.10 18.53 -25.92
C ALA A 310 -0.09 18.14 -24.43
N ASP A 311 0.32 16.90 -24.13
CA ASP A 311 0.42 16.42 -22.76
C ASP A 311 1.71 16.97 -22.11
N PRO A 312 1.61 17.84 -21.07
CA PRO A 312 2.78 18.43 -20.42
C PRO A 312 3.65 17.40 -19.71
N CYS A 313 3.12 16.22 -19.39
CA CYS A 313 3.86 15.13 -18.76
C CYS A 313 4.68 14.30 -19.76
N SER A 314 4.62 14.63 -21.06
CA SER A 314 5.50 14.04 -22.09
C SER A 314 6.97 14.43 -21.92
N VAL A 315 7.24 15.56 -21.25
CA VAL A 315 8.60 16.01 -20.93
C VAL A 315 8.78 15.95 -19.42
N ARG A 316 9.68 15.07 -18.98
CA ARG A 316 9.99 14.86 -17.56
C ARG A 316 11.02 15.89 -17.07
N GLY A 317 10.63 16.65 -16.05
CA GLY A 317 11.48 17.54 -15.27
C GLY A 317 12.01 16.88 -13.99
N ASN A 318 12.32 17.72 -13.00
CA ASN A 318 12.82 17.26 -11.69
C ASN A 318 11.69 16.61 -10.88
N ASP A 319 11.88 15.35 -10.48
CA ASP A 319 10.91 14.56 -9.73
C ASP A 319 11.01 14.70 -8.20
N SER A 320 11.85 15.63 -7.72
CA SER A 320 11.99 15.98 -6.30
C SER A 320 11.34 17.33 -5.97
N VAL A 321 10.81 18.02 -6.99
CA VAL A 321 10.05 19.25 -6.82
C VAL A 321 8.56 18.89 -6.83
N PHE A 322 7.81 19.45 -5.88
CA PHE A 322 6.37 19.23 -5.78
C PHE A 322 5.63 20.55 -5.85
N ARG A 323 4.48 20.55 -6.53
CA ARG A 323 3.54 21.68 -6.61
C ARG A 323 2.30 21.33 -5.78
N PRO A 324 2.30 21.61 -4.46
CA PRO A 324 1.14 21.32 -3.63
C PRO A 324 -0.08 22.15 -4.06
N GLY A 325 -1.21 21.49 -4.18
CA GLY A 325 -2.50 22.05 -4.52
C GLY A 325 -3.48 22.06 -3.35
N PRO A 326 -4.80 22.16 -3.62
CA PRO A 326 -5.83 22.09 -2.59
C PRO A 326 -5.86 20.74 -1.84
N GLY A 327 -5.42 19.65 -2.48
CA GLY A 327 -5.36 18.32 -1.87
C GLY A 327 -4.39 18.27 -0.69
N ALA A 328 -3.22 18.90 -0.80
CA ALA A 328 -2.24 19.00 0.28
C ALA A 328 -2.83 19.67 1.53
N LYS A 329 -3.61 20.74 1.35
CA LYS A 329 -4.27 21.44 2.47
C LYS A 329 -5.25 20.52 3.21
N ARG A 330 -6.07 19.78 2.48
CA ARG A 330 -7.02 18.81 3.08
C ARG A 330 -6.27 17.70 3.82
N LEU A 331 -5.24 17.14 3.18
CA LEU A 331 -4.44 16.08 3.79
C LEU A 331 -3.69 16.58 5.04
N GLN A 332 -3.19 17.81 5.04
CA GLN A 332 -2.55 18.40 6.22
C GLN A 332 -3.51 18.42 7.41
N VAL A 333 -4.78 18.83 7.21
CA VAL A 333 -5.80 18.82 8.27
C VAL A 333 -5.97 17.42 8.85
N LEU A 334 -6.12 16.41 7.98
CA LEU A 334 -6.23 15.01 8.43
C LEU A 334 -4.96 14.57 9.19
N MET A 335 -3.77 14.92 8.71
CA MET A 335 -2.52 14.54 9.37
C MET A 335 -2.37 15.20 10.74
N ASP A 336 -2.75 16.47 10.88
CA ASP A 336 -2.69 17.19 12.15
C ASP A 336 -3.63 16.53 13.18
N GLU A 337 -4.84 16.15 12.77
CA GLU A 337 -5.80 15.42 13.60
C GLU A 337 -5.25 14.05 14.03
N LEU A 338 -4.76 13.26 13.08
CA LEU A 338 -4.23 11.92 13.35
C LEU A 338 -2.99 11.97 14.25
N LEU A 339 -2.08 12.93 14.03
CA LEU A 339 -0.86 13.08 14.82
C LEU A 339 -1.11 13.63 16.22
N ALA A 340 -2.18 14.38 16.43
CA ALA A 340 -2.58 14.81 17.77
C ALA A 340 -3.10 13.65 18.62
N GLU A 341 -3.85 12.72 18.01
CA GLU A 341 -4.57 11.67 18.74
C GLU A 341 -3.84 10.33 18.81
N TYR A 342 -2.92 10.02 17.89
CA TYR A 342 -2.44 8.63 17.72
C TYR A 342 -1.79 8.06 18.98
N ARG A 343 -1.08 8.87 19.79
CA ARG A 343 -0.44 8.41 21.04
C ARG A 343 -1.43 7.76 22.03
N ASN A 344 -2.71 8.14 21.98
CA ASN A 344 -3.76 7.63 22.86
C ASN A 344 -4.58 6.49 22.25
N LYS A 345 -4.42 6.20 20.95
CA LYS A 345 -5.22 5.22 20.20
C LYS A 345 -4.40 4.05 19.63
N GLN A 346 -3.14 3.90 20.05
CA GLN A 346 -2.23 2.86 19.53
C GLN A 346 -2.66 1.47 20.00
N CYS A 347 -2.96 0.58 19.06
CA CYS A 347 -3.18 -0.84 19.35
C CYS A 347 -4.14 -1.06 20.52
N SER A 348 -5.27 -0.35 20.47
CA SER A 348 -6.30 -0.33 21.50
C SER A 348 -6.78 -1.75 21.77
N ALA A 349 -6.43 -2.27 22.94
CA ALA A 349 -6.67 -3.66 23.35
C ALA A 349 -8.10 -3.90 23.83
#